data_AF-A0A426Y8A6-F1
#
_entry.id   AF-A0A426Y8A6-F1
#
_cell.length_a   1.000
_cell.length_b   1.000
_cell.length_c   1.000
_cell.angle_alpha   90.00
_cell.angle_beta   90.00
_cell.angle_gamma   90.00
#
_symmetry.space_group_name_H-M   'P 1'
#
loop_
_entity.id
_entity.type
_entity.pdbx_description
1 polymer ?
#
loop_
_entity_poly.entity_id
_entity_poly.type
_entity_poly.pdbx_seq_one_letter_code
_entity_poly.pdbx_strand_id
1 'polypeptide(L)'
;MLLKYRPEDRAAKKERLLKRAQAEAEGKTVEVKKPIVVKYGLNHVTYLIEQANFNDKFDEIRRKWGGGIMGSKSQAKSKAKEKLLAKEAAQRLT
;
A
#
# COMPACT_ATOMS: atom_id res chain seq x y z
N MET A 1 -1.48 -6.02 11.30
CA MET A 1 -1.09 -7.00 10.26
C MET A 1 0.42 -7.11 10.07
N LEU A 2 1.14 -6.03 9.74
CA LEU A 2 2.57 -6.10 9.37
C LEU A 2 3.56 -6.35 10.53
N LEU A 3 3.11 -6.23 11.78
CA LEU A 3 3.98 -6.35 12.96
C LEU A 3 4.69 -7.71 13.06
N LYS A 4 4.06 -8.78 12.55
CA LYS A 4 4.58 -10.16 12.54
C LYS A 4 5.72 -10.38 11.54
N TYR A 5 5.81 -9.56 10.49
CA TYR A 5 6.73 -9.78 9.36
C TYR A 5 7.85 -8.73 9.30
N ARG A 6 8.12 -8.05 10.42
CA ARG A 6 9.15 -7.02 10.51
C ARG A 6 10.53 -7.65 10.23
N PRO A 7 11.38 -7.01 9.42
CA PRO A 7 12.77 -7.42 9.25
C PRO A 7 13.53 -7.39 10.58
N GLU A 8 14.53 -8.25 10.71
CA GLU A 8 15.42 -8.28 11.87
C GLU A 8 16.18 -6.95 12.00
N ASP A 9 16.32 -6.48 13.25
CA ASP A 9 17.26 -5.42 13.56
C ASP A 9 18.71 -5.97 13.56
N ARG A 10 19.69 -5.06 13.63
CA ARG A 10 21.11 -5.45 13.58
C ARG A 10 21.53 -6.29 14.79
N ALA A 11 20.90 -6.09 15.95
CA ALA A 11 21.21 -6.80 17.19
C ALA A 11 20.68 -8.24 17.14
N ALA A 12 19.41 -8.42 16.80
CA ALA A 12 18.77 -9.71 16.60
C ALA A 12 19.48 -10.51 15.50
N LYS A 13 19.92 -9.87 14.42
CA LYS A 13 20.72 -10.55 13.38
C LYS A 13 22.03 -11.07 13.94
N LYS A 14 22.73 -10.29 14.77
CA LYS A 14 23.98 -10.72 15.44
C LYS A 14 23.73 -11.89 16.38
N GLU A 15 22.71 -11.80 17.24
CA GLU A 15 22.33 -12.86 18.16
C GLU A 15 21.96 -14.16 17.43
N ARG A 16 21.20 -14.06 16.34
CA ARG A 16 20.82 -15.21 15.51
C ARG A 16 22.04 -15.91 14.93
N LEU A 17 23.03 -15.15 14.44
CA LEU A 17 24.28 -15.70 13.91
C LEU A 17 25.10 -16.39 15.01
N LEU A 18 25.19 -15.81 16.20
CA LEU A 18 25.89 -16.41 17.35
C LEU A 18 25.22 -17.70 17.81
N LYS A 19 23.90 -17.70 17.98
CA LYS A 19 23.11 -18.90 18.35
C LYS A 19 23.25 -20.01 17.31
N ARG A 20 23.24 -19.66 16.03
CA ARG A 20 23.44 -20.61 14.94
C ARG A 20 24.85 -21.22 14.97
N ALA A 21 25.88 -20.40 15.14
CA ALA A 21 27.26 -20.88 15.24
C ALA A 21 27.48 -21.83 16.43
N GLN A 22 26.85 -21.54 17.58
CA GLN A 22 26.88 -22.43 18.75
C GLN A 22 26.16 -23.75 18.48
N ALA A 23 24.97 -23.72 17.87
CA ALA A 23 24.22 -24.93 17.54
C ALA A 23 24.94 -25.81 16.50
N GLU A 24 25.61 -25.19 15.52
CA GLU A 24 26.45 -25.88 14.54
C GLU A 24 27.71 -26.49 15.21
N ALA A 25 28.36 -25.79 16.15
CA ALA A 25 29.50 -26.31 16.91
C ALA A 25 29.11 -27.49 17.83
N GLU A 26 27.89 -27.50 18.35
CA GLU A 26 27.33 -28.62 19.13
C GLU A 26 26.83 -29.79 18.26
N GLY A 27 26.95 -29.70 16.93
CA GLY A 27 26.56 -30.77 16.00
C GLY A 27 25.05 -30.99 15.87
N LYS A 28 24.22 -30.04 16.33
CA LYS A 28 22.76 -30.13 16.21
C LYS A 28 22.34 -29.79 14.78
N THR A 29 21.58 -30.68 14.14
CA THR A 29 21.00 -30.43 12.80
C THR A 29 19.89 -29.39 12.90
N VAL A 30 20.21 -28.14 12.55
CA VAL A 30 19.25 -27.03 12.65
C VAL A 30 18.34 -27.02 11.42
N GLU A 31 17.13 -27.54 11.54
CA GLU A 31 16.09 -27.41 10.52
C GLU A 31 15.54 -25.97 10.55
N VAL A 32 16.09 -25.09 9.70
CA VAL A 32 15.71 -23.67 9.65
C VAL A 32 14.50 -23.48 8.73
N LYS A 33 13.32 -23.29 9.31
CA LYS A 33 12.14 -22.82 8.56
C LYS A 33 12.44 -21.45 7.94
N LYS A 34 12.21 -21.31 6.63
CA LYS A 34 12.51 -20.08 5.88
C LYS A 34 11.72 -18.89 6.46
N PRO A 35 12.39 -17.81 6.94
CA PRO A 35 11.69 -16.67 7.51
C PRO A 35 10.85 -15.94 6.46
N ILE A 36 9.57 -15.71 6.77
CA ILE A 36 8.71 -14.82 6.00
C ILE A 36 8.88 -13.42 6.58
N VAL A 37 9.39 -12.48 5.76
CA VAL A 37 9.64 -11.09 6.14
C VAL A 37 9.19 -10.17 5.02
N VAL A 38 8.78 -8.95 5.35
CA VAL A 38 8.49 -7.92 4.36
C VAL A 38 9.79 -7.56 3.62
N LYS A 39 9.77 -7.68 2.30
CA LYS A 39 10.87 -7.23 1.44
C LYS A 39 10.78 -5.70 1.28
N TYR A 40 11.94 -5.05 1.20
CA TYR A 40 12.04 -3.60 1.16
C TYR A 40 13.13 -3.14 0.18
N GLY A 41 13.11 -1.86 -0.17
CA GLY A 41 14.01 -1.23 -1.15
C GLY A 41 13.41 -1.19 -2.55
N LEU A 42 13.59 -0.07 -3.25
CA LEU A 42 12.96 0.20 -4.55
C LEU A 42 13.20 -0.93 -5.55
N ASN A 43 14.47 -1.26 -5.81
CA ASN A 43 14.83 -2.26 -6.82
C ASN A 43 14.27 -3.66 -6.51
N HIS A 44 14.28 -4.06 -5.23
CA HIS A 44 13.79 -5.37 -4.81
C HIS A 44 12.27 -5.47 -4.91
N VAL A 45 11.57 -4.39 -4.54
CA VAL A 45 10.10 -4.34 -4.64
C VAL A 45 9.66 -4.31 -6.10
N THR A 46 10.30 -3.50 -6.96
CA THR A 46 9.99 -3.45 -8.39
C THR A 46 10.14 -4.82 -9.05
N TYR A 47 11.26 -5.51 -8.81
CA TYR A 47 11.49 -6.85 -9.35
C TYR A 47 10.39 -7.85 -8.93
N LEU A 48 9.94 -7.81 -7.67
CA LEU A 48 8.87 -8.70 -7.20
C LEU A 48 7.51 -8.39 -7.83
N ILE A 49 7.23 -7.11 -8.12
CA ILE A 49 6.01 -6.68 -8.80
C ILE A 49 6.04 -7.10 -10.28
N GLU A 50 7.16 -6.97 -10.96
CA GLU A 50 7.31 -7.41 -12.36
C GLU A 50 7.10 -8.92 -12.51
N GLN A 51 7.49 -9.71 -11.51
CA GLN A 51 7.22 -11.15 -11.46
C GLN A 51 5.76 -11.47 -11.10
N ALA A 52 5.10 -10.59 -10.35
CA ALA A 52 3.72 -10.76 -9.92
C ALA A 52 2.79 -9.97 -10.86
N ASN A 53 2.35 -10.61 -11.94
CA ASN A 53 1.43 -10.03 -12.94
C ASN A 53 0.28 -9.21 -12.30
N PHE A 54 0.39 -7.88 -12.34
CA PHE A 54 -0.60 -6.94 -11.84
C PHE A 54 -1.03 -6.03 -13.00
N ASN A 55 -2.02 -6.45 -13.80
CA ASN A 55 -2.42 -5.68 -14.99
C ASN A 55 -3.92 -5.43 -15.16
N ASP A 56 -4.77 -5.70 -14.18
CA ASP A 56 -6.22 -5.58 -14.42
C ASP A 56 -6.75 -4.13 -14.41
N LYS A 57 -6.03 -3.19 -13.76
CA LYS A 57 -6.50 -1.79 -13.59
C LYS A 57 -5.51 -0.71 -14.05
N PHE A 58 -4.42 -1.11 -14.70
CA PHE A 58 -3.36 -0.19 -15.12
C PHE A 58 -3.90 0.90 -16.05
N ASP A 59 -4.71 0.51 -17.02
CA ASP A 59 -5.28 1.44 -18.02
C ASP A 59 -6.30 2.41 -17.44
N GLU A 60 -7.07 2.00 -16.44
CA GLU A 60 -8.04 2.87 -15.77
C GLU A 60 -7.35 3.97 -14.96
N ILE A 61 -6.29 3.61 -14.24
CA ILE A 61 -5.50 4.56 -13.42
C ILE A 61 -4.78 5.56 -14.32
N ARG A 62 -4.21 5.11 -15.45
CA ARG A 62 -3.50 5.99 -16.40
C ARG A 62 -4.42 7.04 -17.02
N ARG A 63 -5.67 6.70 -17.30
CA ARG A 63 -6.63 7.60 -17.99
C ARG A 63 -7.27 8.63 -17.08
N LYS A 64 -7.26 8.40 -15.76
CA LYS A 64 -7.89 9.30 -14.79
C LYS A 64 -6.91 10.35 -14.29
N TRP A 65 -7.19 11.61 -14.60
CA TRP A 65 -6.47 12.74 -14.02
C TRP A 65 -7.01 13.02 -12.61
N GLY A 66 -6.11 13.06 -11.62
CA GLY A 66 -6.44 13.49 -10.25
C GLY A 66 -6.58 15.01 -10.14
N GLY A 67 -7.08 15.49 -9.00
CA GLY A 67 -7.34 16.92 -8.77
C GLY A 67 -8.76 17.35 -9.17
N GLY A 68 -9.05 18.65 -9.09
CA GLY A 68 -10.37 19.20 -9.42
C GLY A 68 -11.40 19.19 -8.29
N ILE A 69 -11.05 18.65 -7.12
CA ILE A 69 -11.91 18.73 -5.93
C ILE A 69 -11.85 20.17 -5.40
N MET A 70 -12.97 20.89 -5.53
CA MET A 70 -13.10 22.25 -5.01
C MET A 70 -13.04 22.27 -3.48
N GLY A 71 -12.67 23.41 -2.88
CA GLY A 71 -12.72 23.59 -1.42
C GLY A 71 -14.15 23.50 -0.87
N SER A 72 -14.29 23.12 0.40
CA SER A 72 -15.58 22.87 1.07
C SER A 72 -16.59 24.02 0.94
N LYS A 73 -16.13 25.26 1.13
CA LYS A 73 -16.98 26.46 0.98
C LYS A 73 -17.48 26.66 -0.45
N SER A 74 -16.64 26.37 -1.45
CA SER A 74 -17.01 26.48 -2.87
C SER A 74 -17.99 25.38 -3.29
N GLN A 75 -17.79 24.15 -2.80
CA GLN A 75 -18.72 23.04 -3.01
C GLN A 75 -20.10 23.36 -2.43
N ALA A 76 -20.16 23.88 -1.19
CA ALA A 76 -21.41 24.27 -0.54
C ALA A 76 -22.16 25.35 -1.33
N LYS A 77 -21.45 26.37 -1.80
CA LYS A 77 -22.03 27.44 -2.64
C LYS A 77 -22.55 26.90 -3.98
N SER A 78 -21.77 26.05 -4.66
CA SER A 78 -22.15 25.44 -5.94
C SER A 78 -23.39 24.57 -5.79
N LYS A 79 -23.45 23.73 -4.74
CA LYS A 79 -24.60 22.88 -4.42
C LYS A 79 -25.85 23.70 -4.08
N ALA A 80 -25.70 24.78 -3.32
CA ALA A 80 -26.82 25.69 -3.03
C ALA A 80 -27.37 26.34 -4.32
N LYS A 81 -26.47 26.76 -5.22
CA LYS A 81 -26.83 27.34 -6.52
C LYS A 81 -27.53 26.32 -7.42
N GLU A 82 -27.00 25.09 -7.55
CA GLU A 82 -27.64 24.01 -8.30
C GLU A 82 -29.04 23.69 -7.79
N LYS A 83 -29.21 23.60 -6.46
CA LYS A 83 -30.52 23.31 -5.85
C LYS A 83 -31.56 24.39 -6.18
N LEU A 84 -31.15 25.67 -6.16
CA LEU A 84 -32.04 26.78 -6.49
C LEU A 84 -32.41 26.75 -7.98
N LEU A 85 -31.41 26.57 -8.85
CA LEU A 85 -31.61 26.50 -10.30
C LEU A 85 -32.52 25.33 -10.69
N ALA A 86 -32.36 24.18 -10.04
CA ALA A 86 -33.22 23.01 -10.25
C ALA A 86 -34.67 23.27 -9.80
N LYS A 87 -34.87 24.00 -8.68
CA LYS A 87 -36.20 24.39 -8.22
C LYS A 87 -36.87 25.34 -9.20
N GLU A 88 -36.14 26.33 -9.72
CA GLU A 88 -36.64 27.27 -10.72
C GLU A 88 -36.96 26.56 -12.05
N ALA A 89 -36.07 25.70 -12.54
CA ALA A 89 -36.30 24.91 -13.74
C ALA A 89 -37.53 23.99 -13.61
N ALA A 90 -37.71 23.35 -12.45
CA ALA A 90 -38.88 22.52 -12.19
C ALA A 90 -40.18 23.32 -12.17
N GLN A 91 -40.17 24.54 -11.62
CA GLN A 91 -41.31 25.45 -11.62
C GLN A 91 -41.62 26.05 -13.00
N ARG A 92 -40.62 26.09 -13.90
CA ARG A 92 -40.77 26.59 -15.27
C ARG A 92 -41.19 25.51 -16.26
N LEU A 93 -41.02 24.24 -15.91
CA LEU A 93 -41.43 23.08 -16.70
C LEU A 93 -42.88 22.64 -16.40
N THR A 94 -43.45 23.12 -15.29
CA THR A 94 -44.87 23.04 -14.93
C THR A 94 -45.63 24.23 -15.46
#